data_AF-A0A180EPV4-F1
#
_entry.id   AF-A0A180EPV4-F1
#
_cell.length_a   1.000
_cell.length_b   1.000
_cell.length_c   1.000
_cell.angle_alpha   90.00
_cell.angle_beta   90.00
_cell.angle_gamma   90.00
#
_symmetry.space_group_name_H-M   'P 1'
#
loop_
_entity.id
_entity.type
_entity.pdbx_description
1 polymer ?
#
loop_
_entity_poly.entity_id
_entity_poly.type
_entity_poly.pdbx_seq_one_letter_code
_entity_poly.pdbx_strand_id
1 'polypeptide(L)'
;MSAPNQRPRFIELPTTQKGTAGERIAARWFIDRGYLPYGPAFTGAHPVDNVLLSPFTGRVTAVEVKTYPRRYASAENGIDAADLTSYTEFAEWYKLPVYIVWIDQYERRAYGALLRDLAPHARPDGDKVYFSLQLMQVIFKLTLQQVSQLPPLPHPNAYARARRFFTDDEGHPAPTT
;
A
#
# COMPACT_ATOMS: atom_id res chain seq x y z
N MET A 1 -0.09 45.39 -4.93
CA MET A 1 -0.91 44.36 -5.62
C MET A 1 -0.42 43.01 -5.15
N SER A 2 -1.15 42.35 -4.25
CA SER A 2 -0.78 41.01 -3.76
C SER A 2 -1.19 39.97 -4.81
N ALA A 3 -0.26 39.09 -5.20
CA ALA A 3 -0.54 38.03 -6.16
C ALA A 3 -1.66 37.11 -5.62
N PRO A 4 -2.59 36.64 -6.49
CA PRO A 4 -3.65 35.73 -6.06
C PRO A 4 -3.03 34.44 -5.53
N ASN A 5 -3.43 34.10 -4.30
CA ASN A 5 -3.02 32.88 -3.60
C ASN A 5 -3.61 31.66 -4.33
N GLN A 6 -2.89 31.11 -5.30
CA GLN A 6 -3.32 29.91 -6.03
C GLN A 6 -3.26 28.71 -5.09
N ARG A 7 -4.41 28.10 -4.81
CA ARG A 7 -4.46 26.81 -4.12
C ARG A 7 -3.73 25.76 -4.98
N PRO A 8 -2.84 24.94 -4.39
CA PRO A 8 -2.16 23.89 -5.12
C PRO A 8 -3.17 22.93 -5.75
N ARG A 9 -2.86 22.44 -6.96
CA ARG A 9 -3.71 21.46 -7.64
C ARG A 9 -3.68 20.15 -6.84
N PHE A 10 -4.74 19.34 -6.90
CA PHE A 10 -4.82 18.06 -6.18
C PHE A 10 -3.62 17.13 -6.43
N ILE A 11 -3.04 17.18 -7.64
CA ILE A 11 -1.85 16.40 -8.05
C ILE A 11 -0.57 16.87 -7.33
N GLU A 12 -0.54 18.11 -6.86
CA GLU A 12 0.62 18.72 -6.18
C GLU A 12 0.59 18.48 -4.66
N LEU A 13 -0.49 17.89 -4.13
CA LEU A 13 -0.56 17.55 -2.73
C LEU A 13 0.51 16.51 -2.41
N PRO A 14 1.32 16.72 -1.35
CA PRO A 14 2.38 15.79 -0.98
C PRO A 14 1.89 14.36 -0.79
N THR A 15 0.64 14.15 -0.39
CA THR A 15 -0.03 12.84 -0.24
C THR A 15 -0.23 12.12 -1.57
N THR A 16 -0.62 12.84 -2.62
CA THR A 16 -0.85 12.29 -3.96
C THR A 16 0.45 11.79 -4.58
N GLN A 17 1.54 12.56 -4.41
CA GLN A 17 2.87 12.14 -4.88
C GLN A 17 3.38 10.88 -4.18
N LYS A 18 3.00 10.64 -2.91
CA LYS A 18 3.37 9.42 -2.17
C LYS A 18 2.72 8.19 -2.81
N GLY A 19 1.41 8.26 -3.06
CA GLY A 19 0.64 7.17 -3.65
C GLY A 19 1.20 6.74 -5.00
N THR A 20 1.42 7.72 -5.89
CA THR A 20 1.93 7.48 -7.24
C THR A 20 3.26 6.72 -7.27
N ALA A 21 4.18 6.99 -6.34
CA ALA A 21 5.47 6.29 -6.30
C ALA A 21 5.29 4.80 -5.97
N GLY A 22 4.49 4.47 -4.96
CA GLY A 22 4.24 3.07 -4.57
C GLY A 22 3.38 2.32 -5.59
N GLU A 23 2.36 2.96 -6.15
CA GLU A 23 1.55 2.40 -7.25
C GLU A 23 2.43 2.02 -8.44
N ARG A 24 3.34 2.91 -8.87
CA ARG A 24 4.28 2.63 -9.96
C ARG A 24 5.22 1.47 -9.64
N ILE A 25 5.71 1.39 -8.40
CA ILE A 25 6.58 0.29 -7.95
C ILE A 25 5.82 -1.04 -8.01
N ALA A 26 4.59 -1.09 -7.49
CA ALA A 26 3.73 -2.27 -7.51
C ALA A 26 3.39 -2.68 -8.95
N ALA A 27 2.91 -1.73 -9.77
CA ALA A 27 2.56 -1.97 -11.17
C ALA A 27 3.72 -2.55 -11.97
N ARG A 28 4.94 -2.00 -11.80
CA ARG A 28 6.13 -2.54 -12.47
C ARG A 28 6.39 -3.99 -12.07
N TRP A 29 6.29 -4.31 -10.79
CA TRP A 29 6.48 -5.67 -10.28
C TRP A 29 5.47 -6.66 -10.88
N PHE A 30 4.20 -6.25 -11.01
CA PHE A 30 3.15 -7.06 -11.64
C PHE A 30 3.45 -7.31 -13.12
N ILE A 31 3.82 -6.25 -13.86
CA ILE A 31 4.19 -6.35 -15.28
C ILE A 31 5.37 -7.29 -15.49
N ASP A 32 6.41 -7.18 -14.67
CA ASP A 32 7.61 -8.03 -14.74
C ASP A 32 7.30 -9.51 -14.46
N ARG A 33 6.12 -9.83 -13.89
CA ARG A 33 5.60 -11.19 -13.66
C ARG A 33 4.51 -11.61 -14.66
N GLY A 34 4.32 -10.82 -15.71
CA GLY A 34 3.38 -11.12 -16.79
C GLY A 34 1.91 -10.85 -16.44
N TYR A 35 1.62 -10.11 -15.37
CA TYR A 35 0.28 -9.58 -15.15
C TYR A 35 0.04 -8.36 -16.05
N LEU A 36 -1.21 -8.14 -16.43
CA LEU A 36 -1.65 -6.97 -17.20
C LEU A 36 -2.44 -6.04 -16.27
N PRO A 37 -1.83 -4.94 -15.78
CA PRO A 37 -2.54 -3.96 -14.96
C PRO A 37 -3.39 -3.02 -15.83
N TYR A 38 -4.62 -2.79 -15.40
CA TYR A 38 -5.55 -1.82 -15.95
C TYR A 38 -5.87 -0.78 -14.87
N GLY A 39 -5.30 0.41 -15.00
CA GLY A 39 -5.59 1.54 -14.12
C GLY A 39 -6.81 2.36 -14.58
N PRO A 40 -7.32 3.27 -13.74
CA PRO A 40 -8.41 4.17 -14.10
C PRO A 40 -8.02 5.09 -15.27
N ALA A 41 -8.93 5.26 -16.23
CA ALA A 41 -8.71 6.12 -17.39
C ALA A 41 -8.93 7.62 -17.12
N PHE A 42 -9.46 7.97 -15.94
CA PHE A 42 -9.77 9.35 -15.55
C PHE A 42 -9.08 9.73 -14.25
N THR A 43 -8.85 11.03 -14.07
CA THR A 43 -8.30 11.58 -12.82
C THR A 43 -9.41 11.79 -11.80
N GLY A 44 -9.27 11.21 -10.62
CA GLY A 44 -10.25 11.37 -9.53
C GLY A 44 -10.14 10.25 -8.49
N ALA A 45 -11.08 10.22 -7.55
CA ALA A 45 -11.22 9.10 -6.63
C ALA A 45 -11.70 7.87 -7.41
N HIS A 46 -11.00 6.75 -7.20
CA HIS A 46 -11.34 5.44 -7.76
C HIS A 46 -11.47 4.42 -6.62
N PRO A 47 -12.32 3.40 -6.79
CA PRO A 47 -12.52 2.40 -5.74
C PRO A 47 -11.31 1.48 -5.53
N VAL A 48 -10.47 1.31 -6.56
CA VAL A 48 -9.21 0.55 -6.50
C VAL A 48 -8.20 1.16 -7.48
N ASP A 49 -6.90 1.06 -7.21
CA ASP A 49 -5.85 1.58 -8.08
C ASP A 49 -5.73 0.84 -9.41
N ASN A 50 -5.82 -0.49 -9.39
CA ASN A 50 -5.61 -1.33 -10.57
C ASN A 50 -6.56 -2.53 -10.60
N VAL A 51 -6.91 -2.97 -11.80
CA VAL A 51 -7.42 -4.32 -12.05
C VAL A 51 -6.33 -5.12 -12.75
N LEU A 52 -5.90 -6.22 -12.15
CA LEU A 52 -4.89 -7.11 -12.71
C LEU A 52 -5.56 -8.28 -13.42
N LEU A 53 -5.23 -8.48 -14.70
CA LEU A 53 -5.50 -9.73 -15.41
C LEU A 53 -4.25 -10.60 -15.40
N SER A 54 -4.39 -11.87 -14.99
CA SER A 54 -3.35 -12.88 -15.13
C SER A 54 -3.59 -13.66 -16.42
N PRO A 55 -2.78 -13.48 -17.49
CA PRO A 55 -2.96 -14.21 -18.75
C PRO A 55 -2.79 -15.73 -18.57
N PHE A 56 -1.96 -16.14 -17.60
CA PHE A 56 -1.69 -17.55 -17.32
C PHE A 56 -2.88 -18.29 -16.70
N THR A 57 -3.70 -17.59 -15.91
CA THR A 57 -4.80 -18.22 -15.16
C THR A 57 -6.18 -17.75 -15.61
N GLY A 58 -6.24 -16.69 -16.44
CA GLY A 58 -7.48 -15.99 -16.79
C GLY A 58 -8.13 -15.25 -15.61
N ARG A 59 -7.50 -15.21 -14.43
CA ARG A 59 -8.07 -14.61 -13.23
C ARG A 59 -7.91 -13.09 -13.26
N VAL A 60 -8.95 -12.42 -12.79
CA VAL A 60 -9.00 -10.97 -12.60
C VAL A 60 -8.98 -10.66 -11.11
N THR A 61 -8.17 -9.69 -10.68
CA THR A 61 -8.06 -9.28 -9.27
C THR A 61 -7.95 -7.77 -9.20
N ALA A 62 -8.81 -7.14 -8.40
CA ALA A 62 -8.70 -5.74 -8.09
C ALA A 62 -7.60 -5.54 -7.04
N VAL A 63 -6.78 -4.50 -7.20
CA VAL A 63 -5.63 -4.21 -6.35
C VAL A 63 -5.68 -2.78 -5.88
N GLU A 64 -5.55 -2.62 -4.57
CA GLU A 64 -5.34 -1.35 -3.90
C GLU A 64 -3.92 -1.30 -3.34
N VAL A 65 -3.22 -0.20 -3.56
CA VAL A 65 -1.84 0.04 -3.15
C VAL A 65 -1.78 1.17 -2.13
N LYS A 66 -1.33 0.82 -0.93
CA LYS A 66 -1.17 1.73 0.18
C LYS A 66 0.32 2.02 0.41
N THR A 67 0.71 3.29 0.31
CA THR A 67 2.13 3.70 0.38
C THR A 67 2.43 4.46 1.66
N TYR A 68 2.65 3.71 2.75
CA TYR A 68 3.08 4.23 4.05
C TYR A 68 3.63 3.10 4.92
N PRO A 69 4.50 3.42 5.89
CA PRO A 69 5.00 2.42 6.82
C PRO A 69 3.93 1.93 7.78
N ARG A 70 4.09 0.70 8.25
CA ARG A 70 3.33 0.15 9.38
C ARG A 70 3.45 0.99 10.64
N ARG A 71 2.60 0.79 11.65
CA ARG A 71 2.75 1.48 12.94
C ARG A 71 4.13 1.21 13.54
N TYR A 72 4.81 2.24 14.07
CA TYR A 72 6.08 2.03 14.79
C TYR A 72 5.88 1.26 16.11
N ALA A 73 4.72 1.43 16.76
CA ALA A 73 4.42 0.87 18.08
C ALA A 73 3.87 -0.57 18.06
N SER A 74 3.44 -1.07 16.90
CA SER A 74 2.87 -2.42 16.76
C SER A 74 3.18 -3.01 15.38
N ALA A 75 3.09 -4.34 15.25
CA ALA A 75 3.24 -5.03 13.96
C ALA A 75 1.92 -5.01 13.18
N GLU A 76 1.42 -3.81 12.87
CA GLU A 76 0.15 -3.62 12.16
C GLU A 76 0.23 -2.52 11.09
N ASN A 77 -0.49 -2.70 9.98
CA ASN A 77 -0.84 -1.63 9.03
C ASN A 77 -2.33 -1.35 9.13
N GLY A 78 -2.73 -0.12 8.84
CA GLY A 78 -4.15 0.22 8.81
C GLY A 78 -4.52 1.02 7.58
N ILE A 79 -5.80 0.97 7.23
CA ILE A 79 -6.46 1.81 6.23
C ILE A 79 -7.55 2.63 6.91
N ASP A 80 -8.11 3.59 6.21
CA ASP A 80 -9.27 4.31 6.72
C ASP A 80 -10.49 3.38 6.75
N ALA A 81 -11.35 3.52 7.76
CA ALA A 81 -12.52 2.65 7.92
C ALA A 81 -13.49 2.77 6.73
N ALA A 82 -13.59 3.96 6.15
CA ALA A 82 -14.38 4.21 4.94
C ALA A 82 -13.84 3.42 3.74
N ASP A 83 -12.52 3.37 3.57
CA ASP A 83 -11.87 2.59 2.51
C ASP A 83 -12.22 1.10 2.64
N LEU A 84 -12.16 0.55 3.86
CA LEU A 84 -12.52 -0.85 4.12
C LEU A 84 -13.96 -1.15 3.66
N THR A 85 -14.90 -0.27 4.00
CA THR A 85 -16.30 -0.39 3.57
C THR A 85 -16.40 -0.34 2.05
N SER A 86 -15.80 0.66 1.40
CA SER A 86 -15.83 0.80 -0.06
C SER A 86 -15.23 -0.40 -0.80
N TYR A 87 -14.13 -0.96 -0.30
CA TYR A 87 -13.54 -2.16 -0.92
C TYR A 87 -14.42 -3.41 -0.74
N THR A 88 -15.09 -3.52 0.41
CA THR A 88 -16.00 -4.64 0.69
C THR A 88 -17.20 -4.58 -0.23
N GLU A 89 -17.84 -3.41 -0.34
CA GLU A 89 -18.95 -3.17 -1.28
C GLU A 89 -18.52 -3.41 -2.74
N PHE A 90 -17.34 -2.91 -3.13
CA PHE A 90 -16.78 -3.15 -4.47
C PHE A 90 -16.62 -4.65 -4.75
N ALA A 91 -16.01 -5.41 -3.83
CA ALA A 91 -15.82 -6.85 -3.97
C ALA A 91 -17.17 -7.58 -4.10
N GLU A 92 -18.17 -7.16 -3.33
CA GLU A 92 -19.50 -7.73 -3.35
C GLU A 92 -20.29 -7.42 -4.62
N TRP A 93 -20.27 -6.17 -5.10
CA TRP A 93 -21.02 -5.76 -6.29
C TRP A 93 -20.44 -6.37 -7.56
N TYR A 94 -19.12 -6.34 -7.71
CA TYR A 94 -18.45 -6.81 -8.93
C TYR A 94 -18.05 -8.28 -8.88
N LYS A 95 -18.18 -8.94 -7.72
CA LYS A 95 -17.72 -10.32 -7.50
C LYS A 95 -16.23 -10.51 -7.85
N LEU A 96 -15.44 -9.47 -7.65
CA LEU A 96 -13.99 -9.47 -7.90
C LEU A 96 -13.23 -9.51 -6.56
N PRO A 97 -12.19 -10.36 -6.44
CA PRO A 97 -11.34 -10.32 -5.27
C PRO A 97 -10.58 -8.99 -5.22
N VAL A 98 -10.57 -8.35 -4.06
CA VAL A 98 -9.72 -7.18 -3.78
C VAL A 98 -8.50 -7.64 -3.00
N TYR A 99 -7.31 -7.28 -3.48
CA TYR A 99 -6.03 -7.57 -2.84
C TYR A 99 -5.38 -6.25 -2.42
N ILE A 100 -5.09 -6.08 -1.14
CA ILE A 100 -4.50 -4.86 -0.61
C ILE A 100 -2.99 -5.06 -0.48
N VAL A 101 -2.22 -4.17 -1.10
CA VAL A 101 -0.76 -4.16 -1.10
C VAL A 101 -0.27 -2.96 -0.31
N TRP A 102 0.61 -3.18 0.67
CA TRP A 102 1.35 -2.12 1.31
C TRP A 102 2.76 -2.04 0.75
N ILE A 103 3.16 -0.83 0.35
CA ILE A 103 4.54 -0.47 0.03
C ILE A 103 5.14 0.19 1.27
N ASP A 104 5.85 -0.59 2.07
CA ASP A 104 6.38 -0.17 3.36
C ASP A 104 7.89 0.08 3.28
N GLN A 105 8.26 1.37 3.31
CA GLN A 105 9.64 1.83 3.30
C GLN A 105 10.42 1.51 4.59
N TYR A 106 9.73 1.38 5.73
CA TYR A 106 10.34 1.01 7.00
C TYR A 106 10.71 -0.47 7.01
N GLU A 107 9.77 -1.34 6.62
CA GLU A 107 10.00 -2.78 6.49
C GLU A 107 10.82 -3.15 5.24
N ARG A 108 11.02 -2.18 4.32
CA ARG A 108 11.69 -2.30 3.02
C ARG A 108 11.09 -3.43 2.16
N ARG A 109 9.76 -3.56 2.17
CA ARG A 109 9.05 -4.64 1.48
C ARG A 109 7.71 -4.15 0.94
N ALA A 110 7.26 -4.85 -0.08
CA ALA A 110 5.84 -4.91 -0.43
C ALA A 110 5.25 -6.19 0.14
N TYR A 111 4.10 -6.08 0.80
CA TYR A 111 3.35 -7.21 1.34
C TYR A 111 1.85 -6.94 1.26
N GLY A 112 1.03 -7.99 1.34
CA GLY A 112 -0.39 -7.83 1.19
C GLY A 112 -1.18 -9.10 1.47
N ALA A 113 -2.49 -8.99 1.36
CA ALA A 113 -3.43 -10.10 1.49
C ALA A 113 -4.75 -9.78 0.78
N LEU A 114 -5.56 -10.82 0.55
CA LEU A 114 -6.91 -10.63 0.05
C LEU A 114 -7.77 -9.96 1.13
N LEU A 115 -8.60 -9.02 0.72
CA LEU A 115 -9.52 -8.31 1.60
C LEU A 115 -10.39 -9.28 2.42
N ARG A 116 -10.90 -10.34 1.80
CA ARG A 116 -11.75 -11.34 2.46
C ARG A 116 -11.03 -12.05 3.62
N ASP A 117 -9.70 -12.14 3.55
CA ASP A 117 -8.87 -12.77 4.57
C ASP A 117 -8.47 -11.76 5.66
N LEU A 118 -8.48 -10.45 5.35
CA LEU A 118 -8.17 -9.37 6.29
C LEU A 118 -9.38 -8.86 7.07
N ALA A 119 -10.51 -8.63 6.40
CA ALA A 119 -11.68 -7.96 6.95
C ALA A 119 -12.22 -8.61 8.24
N PRO A 120 -12.27 -9.96 8.37
CA PRO A 120 -12.69 -10.60 9.63
C PRO A 120 -11.78 -10.31 10.83
N HIS A 121 -10.54 -9.86 10.58
CA HIS A 121 -9.54 -9.54 11.59
C HIS A 121 -9.28 -8.03 11.73
N ALA A 122 -10.15 -7.19 11.15
CA ALA A 122 -10.05 -5.74 11.26
C ALA A 122 -10.16 -5.32 12.74
N ARG A 123 -9.19 -4.53 13.21
CA ARG A 123 -9.20 -3.92 14.54
C ARG A 123 -9.44 -2.40 14.42
N PRO A 124 -10.64 -1.90 14.75
CA PRO A 124 -10.92 -0.47 14.73
C PRO A 124 -10.06 0.29 15.76
N ASP A 125 -9.61 1.48 15.38
CA ASP A 125 -8.90 2.43 16.24
C ASP A 125 -9.10 3.84 15.64
N GLY A 126 -10.13 4.53 16.13
CA GLY A 126 -10.59 5.81 15.60
C GLY A 126 -11.28 5.68 14.24
N ASP A 127 -10.85 6.50 13.28
CA ASP A 127 -11.29 6.50 11.88
C ASP A 127 -10.55 5.47 11.01
N LYS A 128 -9.66 4.68 11.62
CA LYS A 128 -8.85 3.66 10.96
C LYS A 128 -9.20 2.26 11.43
N VAL A 129 -8.85 1.30 10.58
CA VAL A 129 -8.87 -0.12 10.90
C VAL A 129 -7.48 -0.68 10.66
N TYR A 130 -7.00 -1.50 11.59
CA TYR A 130 -5.66 -2.08 11.56
C TYR A 130 -5.71 -3.59 11.40
N PHE A 131 -4.70 -4.13 10.74
CA PHE A 131 -4.50 -5.54 10.47
C PHE A 131 -3.10 -5.96 10.89
N SER A 132 -3.01 -7.13 11.53
CA SER A 132 -1.73 -7.74 11.90
C SER A 132 -0.91 -8.09 10.66
N LEU A 133 0.40 -7.79 10.69
CA LEU A 133 1.33 -8.21 9.63
C LEU A 133 1.44 -9.74 9.51
N GLN A 134 1.04 -10.51 10.53
CA GLN A 134 1.02 -11.98 10.47
C GLN A 134 0.02 -12.53 9.44
N LEU A 135 -0.98 -11.73 9.04
CA LEU A 135 -1.94 -12.10 8.01
C LEU A 135 -1.43 -11.82 6.59
N MET A 136 -0.28 -11.16 6.47
CA MET A 136 0.23 -10.64 5.21
C MET A 136 1.25 -11.59 4.59
N GLN A 137 1.15 -11.75 3.27
CA GLN A 137 2.18 -12.41 2.48
C GLN A 137 3.18 -11.36 1.98
N VAL A 138 4.48 -11.64 2.14
CA VAL A 138 5.54 -10.85 1.50
C VAL A 138 5.48 -11.08 -0.02
N ILE A 139 5.38 -9.99 -0.78
CA ILE A 139 5.33 -10.01 -2.24
C ILE A 139 6.74 -9.81 -2.80
N PHE A 140 7.46 -8.78 -2.33
CA PHE A 140 8.87 -8.54 -2.68
C PHE A 140 9.61 -7.63 -1.70
N LYS A 141 10.94 -7.66 -1.77
CA LYS A 141 11.83 -6.70 -1.10
C LYS A 141 12.00 -5.45 -1.96
N LEU A 142 11.91 -4.28 -1.34
CA LEU A 142 12.19 -3.00 -1.99
C LEU A 142 13.71 -2.80 -2.12
N THR A 143 14.17 -2.35 -3.28
CA THR A 143 15.56 -1.93 -3.46
C THR A 143 15.82 -0.61 -2.74
N LEU A 144 17.09 -0.29 -2.46
CA LEU A 144 17.44 1.02 -1.89
C LEU A 144 17.00 2.19 -2.79
N GLN A 145 17.08 2.01 -4.11
CA GLN A 145 16.59 2.98 -5.08
C GLN A 145 15.08 3.17 -4.98
N GLN A 146 14.31 2.09 -4.84
CA GLN A 146 12.86 2.18 -4.64
C GLN A 146 12.53 2.88 -3.32
N VAL A 147 13.22 2.54 -2.23
CA VAL A 147 13.05 3.21 -0.93
C VAL A 147 13.35 4.71 -1.02
N SER A 148 14.38 5.12 -1.77
CA SER A 148 14.69 6.55 -1.98
C SER A 148 13.64 7.32 -2.79
N GLN A 149 12.77 6.63 -3.53
CA GLN A 149 11.66 7.23 -4.27
C GLN A 149 10.42 7.40 -3.38
N LEU A 150 10.41 6.78 -2.19
CA LEU A 150 9.32 6.88 -1.24
C LEU A 150 9.51 8.09 -0.32
N PRO A 151 8.43 8.62 0.26
CA PRO A 151 8.50 9.71 1.23
C PRO A 151 9.37 9.33 2.43
N PRO A 152 9.94 10.30 3.16
CA PRO A 152 10.62 9.99 4.42
C PRO A 152 9.67 9.38 5.45
N LEU A 153 10.22 8.60 6.39
CA LEU A 153 9.43 8.04 7.49
C LEU A 153 8.79 9.16 8.33
N PRO A 154 7.48 9.07 8.63
CA PRO A 154 6.91 9.90 9.68
C PRO A 154 7.57 9.50 11.01
N HIS A 155 7.91 10.44 11.88
CA HIS A 155 8.54 10.13 13.18
C HIS A 155 9.81 9.25 13.11
N PRO A 156 10.88 9.70 12.42
CA PRO A 156 12.10 8.90 12.21
C PRO A 156 12.70 8.35 13.51
N ASN A 157 12.69 9.13 14.60
CA ASN A 157 13.19 8.71 15.91
C ASN A 157 12.40 7.55 16.53
N ALA A 158 11.09 7.45 16.25
CA ALA A 158 10.28 6.35 16.74
C ALA A 158 10.60 5.06 15.96
N TYR A 159 10.72 5.16 14.63
CA TYR A 159 11.09 4.03 13.79
C TYR A 159 12.53 3.55 14.00
N ALA A 160 13.46 4.44 14.34
CA ALA A 160 14.83 4.06 14.68
C ALA A 160 14.93 3.13 15.90
N ARG A 161 13.93 3.18 16.80
CA ARG A 161 13.82 2.31 17.98
C ARG A 161 12.90 1.11 17.76
N ALA A 162 12.09 1.14 16.72
CA ALA A 162 11.22 0.02 16.39
C ALA A 162 12.10 -1.12 15.84
N ARG A 163 11.69 -2.37 16.12
CA ARG A 163 12.27 -3.55 15.46
C ARG A 163 11.43 -3.85 14.23
N ARG A 164 12.03 -4.15 13.07
CA ARG A 164 11.31 -4.62 11.89
C ARG A 164 10.58 -5.94 12.17
N PHE A 165 9.40 -6.09 11.59
CA PHE A 165 8.61 -7.30 11.72
C PHE A 165 9.15 -8.39 10.80
N PHE A 166 9.38 -8.04 9.53
CA PHE A 166 9.92 -8.99 8.56
C PHE A 166 11.45 -9.01 8.67
N THR A 167 12.01 -10.13 9.12
CA THR A 167 13.45 -10.38 9.06
C THR A 167 13.86 -10.66 7.62
N ASP A 168 15.09 -10.28 7.25
CA ASP A 168 15.68 -10.80 6.01
C ASP A 168 15.80 -12.34 6.08
N ASP A 169 16.17 -12.95 4.96
CA ASP A 169 16.24 -14.41 4.84
C ASP A 169 17.33 -14.99 5.77
N GLU A 170 18.16 -14.13 6.38
CA GLU A 170 19.23 -14.46 7.31
C GLU A 170 18.86 -14.20 8.78
N GLY A 171 17.65 -13.72 9.08
CA GLY A 171 17.23 -13.46 10.46
C GLY A 171 17.93 -12.26 11.12
N HIS A 172 18.68 -11.46 10.37
CA HIS A 172 19.43 -10.35 10.89
C HIS A 172 18.56 -9.08 10.95
N PRO A 173 18.64 -8.30 12.05
CA PRO A 173 18.06 -6.96 12.06
C PRO A 173 18.83 -6.12 11.04
N ALA A 174 18.10 -5.50 10.11
CA ALA A 174 18.71 -4.65 9.11
C ALA A 174 19.56 -3.54 9.77
N PRO A 175 20.73 -3.20 9.21
CA PRO A 175 21.61 -2.22 9.81
C PRO A 175 20.90 -0.87 9.99
N THR A 176 20.93 -0.35 11.21
CA THR A 176 20.59 1.04 11.52
C THR A 176 21.64 1.94 10.86
N THR A 177 21.26 2.57 9.75
CA THR A 177 21.98 3.71 9.16
C THR A 177 21.56 5.00 9.84
#